data_AF-U4TA69-F1
#
_entry.id   AF-U4TA69-F1
#
_cell.length_a   1.000
_cell.length_b   1.000
_cell.length_c   1.000
_cell.angle_alpha   90.00
_cell.angle_beta   90.00
_cell.angle_gamma   90.00
#
_symmetry.space_group_name_H-M   'P 1'
#
loop_
_entity.id
_entity.type
_entity.pdbx_description
1 polymer ?
#
loop_
_entity_poly.entity_id
_entity_poly.type
_entity_poly.pdbx_seq_one_letter_code
_entity_poly.pdbx_strand_id
1 'polypeptide(L)'
;MNNNTSNVTENVENAAKPSNDMPSNLNNMDALSQYLKAAAGTREGRAIPPLEKWHPEDVADMDLIIKANGEWWHEGGQMTRQSLVELFATVLWKEENLGVTEYFLKTPVQKIRIQVEDVPLLINDVGIVHEDNMSWLEFTTTTGDVVRLDNEHPITLKAYKPKADSSDSDSSKDNEKHQAVGIEGQVRPYMPVRNGLMALIGRNTFYHLTEIGQLTEQNGETILTLQSGGQSYQLSMPAS
;
A
#
# COMPACT_ATOMS: atom_id res chain seq x y z
N MET A 1 -22.36 -54.98 -15.53
CA MET A 1 -21.38 -54.23 -16.34
C MET A 1 -20.69 -53.25 -15.42
N ASN A 2 -19.37 -53.37 -15.36
CA ASN A 2 -18.50 -52.80 -14.34
C ASN A 2 -18.28 -51.29 -14.53
N ASN A 3 -18.25 -50.60 -13.39
CA ASN A 3 -17.38 -49.50 -12.97
C ASN A 3 -16.97 -48.44 -14.01
N ASN A 4 -17.36 -47.19 -13.76
CA ASN A 4 -16.36 -46.11 -13.76
C ASN A 4 -16.75 -44.97 -12.82
N THR A 5 -16.46 -45.17 -11.53
CA THR A 5 -16.20 -44.08 -10.59
C THR A 5 -14.70 -43.86 -10.63
N SER A 6 -14.24 -42.69 -11.06
CA SER A 6 -12.83 -42.30 -10.97
C SER A 6 -12.73 -40.80 -10.73
N ASN A 7 -12.53 -40.48 -9.45
CA ASN A 7 -11.67 -39.45 -8.89
C ASN A 7 -11.48 -38.15 -9.69
N VAL A 8 -12.21 -37.12 -9.26
CA VAL A 8 -11.74 -35.73 -9.34
C VAL A 8 -11.18 -35.39 -7.96
N THR A 9 -9.89 -35.63 -7.77
CA THR A 9 -9.12 -35.11 -6.64
C THR A 9 -7.73 -34.72 -7.12
N GLU A 10 -7.32 -33.53 -6.66
CA GLU A 10 -5.94 -33.05 -6.56
C GLU A 10 -5.22 -32.64 -7.85
N ASN A 11 -5.22 -31.34 -8.12
CA ASN A 11 -4.11 -30.64 -8.77
C ASN A 11 -4.13 -29.13 -8.42
N VAL A 12 -4.08 -28.82 -7.12
CA VAL A 12 -3.80 -27.45 -6.63
C VAL A 12 -2.60 -27.49 -5.68
N GLU A 13 -1.49 -28.06 -6.13
CA GLU A 13 -0.19 -27.97 -5.46
C GLU A 13 0.92 -27.90 -6.51
N ASN A 14 1.07 -26.74 -7.14
CA ASN A 14 2.34 -26.40 -7.78
C ASN A 14 2.51 -24.88 -7.83
N ALA A 15 2.71 -24.28 -6.65
CA ALA A 15 3.49 -23.05 -6.59
C ALA A 15 4.94 -23.45 -6.88
N ALA A 16 5.45 -23.06 -8.04
CA ALA A 16 6.79 -23.39 -8.50
C ALA A 16 7.83 -23.10 -7.40
N LYS A 17 8.51 -24.15 -6.92
CA LYS A 17 9.76 -24.00 -6.15
C LYS A 17 10.80 -23.39 -7.09
N PRO A 18 11.43 -22.26 -6.75
CA PRO A 18 12.50 -21.73 -7.59
C PRO A 18 13.70 -22.68 -7.56
N SER A 19 14.28 -22.90 -8.73
CA SER A 19 15.47 -23.73 -8.99
C SER A 19 16.71 -23.27 -8.22
N ASN A 20 17.60 -24.22 -7.90
CA ASN A 20 18.78 -24.14 -7.03
C ASN A 20 19.89 -23.11 -7.40
N ASP A 21 19.69 -22.26 -8.40
CA ASP A 21 20.66 -21.23 -8.86
C ASP A 21 20.25 -19.80 -8.47
N MET A 22 19.46 -19.64 -7.40
CA MET A 22 19.03 -18.33 -6.91
C MET A 22 20.11 -17.71 -6.00
N PRO A 23 20.38 -16.39 -6.12
CA PRO A 23 21.29 -15.70 -5.21
C PRO A 23 20.78 -15.85 -3.77
N SER A 24 21.64 -16.36 -2.90
CA SER A 24 21.36 -16.60 -1.48
C SER A 24 21.29 -15.31 -0.65
N ASN A 25 21.60 -14.15 -1.24
CA ASN A 25 21.54 -12.85 -0.60
C ASN A 25 20.80 -11.85 -1.52
N LEU A 26 19.61 -11.39 -1.11
CA LEU A 26 18.77 -10.44 -1.86
C LEU A 26 18.84 -9.02 -1.28
N ASN A 27 19.92 -8.69 -0.56
CA ASN A 27 20.06 -7.39 0.10
C ASN A 27 20.33 -6.23 -0.88
N ASN A 28 20.64 -6.52 -2.15
CA ASN A 28 20.79 -5.52 -3.21
C ASN A 28 19.53 -5.49 -4.09
N MET A 29 19.04 -4.27 -4.34
CA MET A 29 18.04 -3.88 -5.32
C MET A 29 18.02 -4.72 -6.61
N ASP A 30 19.17 -4.81 -7.29
CA ASP A 30 19.23 -5.49 -8.60
C ASP A 30 19.00 -6.99 -8.46
N ALA A 31 19.61 -7.63 -7.46
CA ALA A 31 19.44 -9.06 -7.18
C ALA A 31 17.99 -9.37 -6.81
N LEU A 32 17.37 -8.57 -5.96
CA LEU A 32 15.95 -8.71 -5.59
C LEU A 32 15.05 -8.54 -6.82
N SER A 33 15.32 -7.54 -7.66
CA SER A 33 14.52 -7.31 -8.88
C SER A 33 14.60 -8.49 -9.86
N GLN A 34 15.79 -9.08 -10.02
CA GLN A 34 16.00 -10.24 -10.90
C GLN A 34 15.30 -11.47 -10.33
N TYR A 35 15.42 -11.70 -9.03
CA TYR A 35 14.75 -12.79 -8.32
C TYR A 35 13.23 -12.72 -8.52
N LEU A 36 12.63 -11.55 -8.28
CA LEU A 36 11.17 -11.38 -8.36
C LEU A 36 10.66 -11.53 -9.80
N LYS A 37 11.41 -11.01 -10.79
CA LYS A 37 11.07 -11.21 -12.21
C LYS A 37 11.12 -12.68 -12.63
N ALA A 38 12.11 -13.43 -12.14
CA ALA A 38 12.20 -14.86 -12.41
C ALA A 38 11.05 -15.63 -11.73
N ALA A 39 10.67 -15.23 -10.51
CA ALA A 39 9.60 -15.87 -9.74
C ALA A 39 8.18 -15.54 -10.24
N ALA A 40 7.97 -14.34 -10.81
CA ALA A 40 6.66 -13.90 -11.30
C ALA A 40 6.15 -14.70 -12.51
N GLY A 41 7.05 -15.32 -13.29
CA GLY A 41 6.70 -16.07 -14.51
C GLY A 41 6.02 -15.22 -15.58
N THR A 42 5.61 -15.84 -16.69
CA THR A 42 4.87 -15.19 -17.80
C THR A 42 3.37 -15.03 -17.50
N ARG A 43 3.01 -14.59 -16.30
CA ARG A 43 1.60 -14.35 -15.96
C ARG A 43 1.17 -13.01 -16.54
N GLU A 44 0.08 -13.01 -17.31
CA GLU A 44 -0.57 -11.79 -17.78
C GLU A 44 -1.30 -11.11 -16.61
N GLY A 45 -0.97 -9.84 -16.36
CA GLY A 45 -1.55 -9.04 -15.27
C GLY A 45 -0.72 -9.01 -13.99
N ARG A 46 -1.00 -8.02 -13.13
CA ARG A 46 -0.34 -7.83 -11.83
C ARG A 46 -0.84 -8.88 -10.84
N ALA A 47 -0.06 -9.94 -10.64
CA ALA A 47 -0.38 -10.98 -9.66
C ALA A 47 0.36 -10.73 -8.34
N ILE A 48 -0.38 -10.53 -7.25
CA ILE A 48 0.19 -10.51 -5.89
C ILE A 48 0.60 -11.95 -5.53
N PRO A 49 1.87 -12.23 -5.18
CA PRO A 49 2.28 -13.56 -4.74
C PRO A 49 1.58 -13.95 -3.43
N PRO A 50 1.48 -15.25 -3.10
CA PRO A 50 0.84 -15.72 -1.87
C PRO A 50 1.75 -15.49 -0.65
N LEU A 51 1.95 -14.22 -0.27
CA LEU A 51 2.92 -13.79 0.74
C LEU A 51 2.68 -14.43 2.12
N GLU A 52 1.45 -14.79 2.43
CA GLU A 52 1.04 -15.43 3.68
C GLU A 52 1.65 -16.82 3.82
N LYS A 53 1.93 -17.51 2.70
CA LYS A 53 2.52 -18.85 2.67
C LYS A 53 4.04 -18.83 2.86
N TRP A 54 4.66 -17.67 2.79
CA TRP A 54 6.10 -17.53 2.96
C TRP A 54 6.42 -17.25 4.42
N HIS A 55 7.32 -18.04 4.99
CA HIS A 55 7.77 -17.89 6.38
C HIS A 55 9.29 -17.96 6.47
N PRO A 56 10.03 -17.06 5.78
CA PRO A 56 11.48 -17.07 5.84
C PRO A 56 11.97 -16.65 7.22
N GLU A 57 13.02 -17.31 7.69
CA GLU A 57 13.71 -16.96 8.94
C GLU A 57 14.71 -15.82 8.72
N ASP A 58 15.29 -15.73 7.52
CA ASP A 58 16.28 -14.73 7.19
C ASP A 58 15.66 -13.34 7.02
N VAL A 59 16.22 -12.38 7.77
CA VAL A 59 15.85 -10.96 7.73
C VAL A 59 17.09 -10.15 7.38
N ALA A 60 16.95 -9.24 6.42
CA ALA A 60 17.95 -8.24 6.07
C ALA A 60 17.34 -6.84 6.10
N ASP A 61 18.19 -5.82 5.97
CA ASP A 61 17.80 -4.42 5.87
C ASP A 61 18.26 -3.86 4.52
N MET A 62 17.45 -2.96 3.93
CA MET A 62 17.78 -2.21 2.73
C MET A 62 17.52 -0.72 2.99
N ASP A 63 18.39 0.15 2.48
CA ASP A 63 18.15 1.60 2.49
C ASP A 63 17.11 1.97 1.43
N LEU A 64 15.87 1.56 1.70
CA LEU A 64 14.69 1.82 0.91
C LEU A 64 13.64 2.47 1.80
N ILE A 65 13.15 3.63 1.38
CA ILE A 65 12.17 4.43 2.12
C ILE A 65 10.99 4.73 1.22
N ILE A 66 9.79 4.39 1.69
CA ILE A 66 8.54 4.91 1.12
C ILE A 66 8.18 6.18 1.89
N LYS A 67 8.31 7.31 1.22
CA LYS A 67 8.02 8.64 1.75
C LYS A 67 6.52 8.82 2.01
N ALA A 68 6.17 9.77 2.87
CA ALA A 68 4.78 10.03 3.24
C ALA A 68 3.92 10.55 2.07
N ASN A 69 4.54 11.00 0.98
CA ASN A 69 3.89 11.38 -0.28
C ASN A 69 3.77 10.21 -1.28
N GLY A 70 4.20 8.99 -0.91
CA GLY A 70 4.17 7.80 -1.76
C GLY A 70 5.39 7.59 -2.65
N GLU A 71 6.39 8.48 -2.62
CA GLU A 71 7.63 8.32 -3.39
C GLU A 71 8.54 7.25 -2.79
N TRP A 72 9.21 6.49 -3.64
CA TRP A 72 10.18 5.48 -3.24
C TRP A 72 11.60 6.03 -3.41
N TRP A 73 12.40 5.94 -2.35
CA TRP A 73 13.78 6.44 -2.30
C TRP A 73 14.71 5.30 -1.92
N HIS A 74 15.79 5.12 -2.67
CA HIS A 74 16.82 4.11 -2.40
C HIS A 74 18.21 4.75 -2.41
N GLU A 75 19.01 4.51 -1.37
CA GLU A 75 20.37 5.07 -1.22
C GLU A 75 20.42 6.59 -1.46
N GLY A 76 19.43 7.31 -0.90
CA GLY A 76 19.29 8.76 -1.03
C GLY A 76 18.78 9.28 -2.38
N GLY A 77 18.52 8.40 -3.36
CA GLY A 77 17.99 8.77 -4.67
C GLY A 77 16.52 8.37 -4.86
N GLN A 78 15.71 9.24 -5.46
CA GLN A 78 14.34 8.89 -5.86
C GLN A 78 14.36 7.83 -6.97
N MET A 79 13.57 6.76 -6.78
CA MET A 79 13.35 5.75 -7.79
C MET A 79 12.41 6.27 -8.88
N THR A 80 12.90 6.33 -10.12
CA THR A 80 12.11 6.77 -11.29
C THR A 80 11.58 5.62 -12.14
N ARG A 81 12.03 4.38 -11.87
CA ARG A 81 11.63 3.18 -12.62
C ARG A 81 10.31 2.61 -12.10
N GLN A 82 9.20 3.09 -12.65
CA GLN A 82 7.85 2.71 -12.18
C GLN A 82 7.61 1.20 -12.17
N SER A 83 8.03 0.47 -13.21
CA SER A 83 7.88 -1.01 -13.25
C SER A 83 8.59 -1.73 -12.10
N LEU A 84 9.66 -1.14 -11.55
CA LEU A 84 10.38 -1.70 -10.41
C LEU A 84 9.65 -1.40 -9.10
N VAL A 85 9.10 -0.20 -8.96
CA VAL A 85 8.26 0.19 -7.82
C VAL A 85 7.01 -0.70 -7.75
N GLU A 86 6.33 -0.89 -8.89
CA GLU A 86 5.17 -1.78 -9.00
C GLU A 86 5.50 -3.22 -8.60
N LEU A 87 6.65 -3.73 -9.08
CA LEU A 87 7.13 -5.07 -8.73
C LEU A 87 7.36 -5.22 -7.23
N PHE A 88 8.07 -4.29 -6.59
CA PHE A 88 8.31 -4.37 -5.15
C PHE A 88 7.05 -4.17 -4.33
N ALA A 89 6.13 -3.32 -4.79
CA ALA A 89 4.85 -3.17 -4.13
C ALA A 89 4.11 -4.51 -4.04
N THR A 90 4.21 -5.39 -5.04
CA THR A 90 3.56 -6.73 -5.00
C THR A 90 4.03 -7.62 -3.85
N VAL A 91 5.24 -7.39 -3.34
CA VAL A 91 5.84 -8.17 -2.24
C VAL A 91 5.92 -7.40 -0.92
N LEU A 92 5.25 -6.25 -0.81
CA LEU A 92 5.10 -5.55 0.46
C LEU A 92 4.37 -6.42 1.49
N TRP A 93 4.92 -6.43 2.68
CA TRP A 93 4.41 -7.18 3.81
C TRP A 93 4.48 -6.32 5.08
N LYS A 94 3.42 -6.34 5.87
CA LYS A 94 3.34 -5.67 7.17
C LYS A 94 3.44 -6.73 8.26
N GLU A 95 4.27 -6.48 9.27
CA GLU A 95 4.21 -7.20 10.54
C GLU A 95 3.95 -6.20 11.66
N GLU A 96 3.18 -6.63 12.67
CA GLU A 96 2.87 -5.83 13.84
C GLU A 96 3.25 -6.60 15.09
N ASN A 97 4.13 -6.02 15.90
CA ASN A 97 4.67 -6.65 17.10
C ASN A 97 4.67 -5.64 18.26
N LEU A 98 3.94 -5.95 19.34
CA LEU A 98 3.82 -5.09 20.52
C LEU A 98 3.48 -3.62 20.21
N GLY A 99 2.62 -3.40 19.20
CA GLY A 99 2.20 -2.06 18.75
C GLY A 99 3.21 -1.34 17.84
N VAL A 100 4.34 -1.98 17.52
CA VAL A 100 5.30 -1.50 16.52
C VAL A 100 4.95 -2.14 15.18
N THR A 101 4.77 -1.31 14.16
CA THR A 101 4.58 -1.76 12.77
C THR A 101 5.92 -1.75 12.05
N GLU A 102 6.27 -2.88 11.44
CA GLU A 102 7.42 -3.03 10.54
C GLU A 102 6.94 -3.39 9.13
N TYR A 103 7.68 -2.95 8.12
CA TYR A 103 7.40 -3.23 6.71
C TYR A 103 8.57 -3.94 6.06
N PHE A 104 8.25 -4.90 5.19
CA PHE A 104 9.22 -5.73 4.51
C PHE A 104 8.86 -5.89 3.03
N LEU A 105 9.88 -6.12 2.20
CA LEU A 105 9.75 -6.81 0.93
C LEU A 105 9.97 -8.30 1.21
N LYS A 106 8.93 -9.12 1.00
CA LYS A 106 8.93 -10.53 1.38
C LYS A 106 9.16 -11.43 0.16
N THR A 107 10.03 -12.41 0.31
CA THR A 107 10.28 -13.46 -0.69
C THR A 107 10.13 -14.84 -0.02
N PRO A 108 10.08 -15.95 -0.78
CA PRO A 108 10.08 -17.30 -0.20
C PRO A 108 11.24 -17.58 0.74
N VAL A 109 12.39 -16.95 0.52
CA VAL A 109 13.65 -17.26 1.22
C VAL A 109 14.10 -16.18 2.20
N GLN A 110 13.63 -14.94 2.05
CA GLN A 110 14.12 -13.80 2.83
C GLN A 110 13.06 -12.70 3.00
N LYS A 111 13.08 -12.02 4.15
CA LYS A 111 12.43 -10.70 4.37
C LYS A 111 13.47 -9.59 4.32
N ILE A 112 13.21 -8.54 3.57
CA ILE A 112 14.05 -7.33 3.53
C ILE A 112 13.27 -6.20 4.17
N ARG A 113 13.72 -5.71 5.34
CA ARG A 113 13.12 -4.59 6.06
C ARG A 113 13.36 -3.28 5.31
N ILE A 114 12.32 -2.47 5.25
CA ILE A 114 12.32 -1.14 4.62
C ILE A 114 11.68 -0.11 5.55
N GLN A 115 11.87 1.17 5.28
CA GLN A 115 11.23 2.24 6.04
C GLN A 115 9.98 2.76 5.33
N VAL A 116 8.98 3.13 6.12
CA VAL A 116 7.74 3.76 5.64
C VAL A 116 7.41 4.92 6.57
N GLU A 117 7.29 6.12 6.01
CA GLU A 117 7.08 7.34 6.80
C GLU A 117 5.63 7.51 7.28
N ASP A 118 4.66 7.01 6.51
CA ASP A 118 3.22 7.07 6.82
C ASP A 118 2.56 5.70 6.56
N VAL A 119 2.18 5.44 5.31
CA VAL A 119 1.63 4.17 4.82
C VAL A 119 2.25 3.83 3.46
N PRO A 120 2.35 2.53 3.11
CA PRO A 120 3.20 2.12 1.99
C PRO A 120 2.56 2.28 0.60
N LEU A 121 1.24 2.50 0.53
CA LEU A 121 0.50 2.63 -0.72
C LEU A 121 -0.12 4.03 -0.83
N LEU A 122 -0.29 4.50 -2.07
CA LEU A 122 -0.94 5.77 -2.38
C LEU A 122 -2.03 5.52 -3.42
N ILE A 123 -3.28 5.82 -3.06
CA ILE A 123 -4.41 5.90 -3.98
C ILE A 123 -4.35 7.25 -4.69
N ASN A 124 -4.30 7.24 -6.02
CA ASN A 124 -4.24 8.45 -6.84
C ASN A 124 -5.42 8.59 -7.80
N ASP A 125 -6.28 7.57 -7.88
CA ASP A 125 -7.44 7.59 -8.77
C ASP A 125 -8.67 6.93 -8.12
N VAL A 126 -9.84 7.41 -8.51
CA VAL A 126 -11.14 6.83 -8.15
C VAL A 126 -12.10 6.96 -9.32
N GLY A 127 -12.83 5.89 -9.60
CA GLY A 127 -13.85 5.85 -10.64
C GLY A 127 -15.14 5.18 -10.15
N ILE A 128 -16.19 5.29 -10.97
CA ILE A 128 -17.46 4.59 -10.75
C ILE A 128 -17.54 3.42 -11.74
N VAL A 129 -17.58 2.21 -11.20
CA VAL A 129 -17.77 0.98 -11.98
C VAL A 129 -19.18 0.46 -11.79
N HIS A 130 -19.83 0.03 -12.89
CA HIS A 130 -21.17 -0.53 -12.87
C HIS A 130 -21.10 -2.04 -13.05
N GLU A 131 -21.57 -2.78 -12.04
CA GLU A 131 -21.58 -4.25 -12.04
C GLU A 131 -22.83 -4.73 -11.30
N ASP A 132 -23.50 -5.76 -11.82
CA ASP A 132 -24.71 -6.36 -11.22
C ASP A 132 -25.79 -5.34 -10.82
N ASN A 133 -26.02 -4.34 -11.68
CA ASN A 133 -27.00 -3.27 -11.45
C ASN A 133 -26.67 -2.35 -10.25
N MET A 134 -25.44 -2.40 -9.75
CA MET A 134 -24.91 -1.54 -8.69
C MET A 134 -23.78 -0.65 -9.23
N SER A 135 -23.61 0.51 -8.60
CA SER A 135 -22.46 1.39 -8.81
C SER A 135 -21.47 1.23 -7.66
N TRP A 136 -20.20 1.02 -7.98
CA TRP A 136 -19.10 0.85 -7.04
C TRP A 136 -18.12 2.00 -7.17
N LEU A 137 -17.66 2.54 -6.06
CA LEU A 137 -16.48 3.41 -6.05
C LEU A 137 -15.25 2.51 -6.02
N GLU A 138 -14.49 2.54 -7.11
CA GLU A 138 -13.29 1.74 -7.31
C GLU A 138 -12.06 2.66 -7.33
N PHE A 139 -11.09 2.33 -6.50
CA PHE A 139 -9.87 3.10 -6.28
C PHE A 139 -8.69 2.37 -6.86
N THR A 140 -7.76 3.13 -7.44
CA THR A 140 -6.51 2.60 -7.96
C THR A 140 -5.32 3.24 -7.24
N THR A 141 -4.37 2.39 -6.80
CA THR A 141 -3.09 2.87 -6.25
C THR A 141 -2.11 3.21 -7.36
N THR A 142 -1.12 4.05 -7.06
CA THR A 142 -0.02 4.38 -7.98
C THR A 142 0.78 3.16 -8.40
N THR A 143 0.70 2.07 -7.65
CA THR A 143 1.37 0.80 -7.92
C THR A 143 0.46 -0.24 -8.55
N GLY A 144 -0.80 0.11 -8.85
CA GLY A 144 -1.76 -0.71 -9.60
C GLY A 144 -2.62 -1.67 -8.77
N ASP A 145 -2.76 -1.47 -7.46
CA ASP A 145 -3.78 -2.17 -6.68
C ASP A 145 -5.13 -1.54 -6.99
N VAL A 146 -6.16 -2.38 -7.12
CA VAL A 146 -7.55 -1.96 -7.31
C VAL A 146 -8.36 -2.42 -6.11
N VAL A 147 -9.08 -1.50 -5.48
CA VAL A 147 -9.89 -1.77 -4.28
C VAL A 147 -11.22 -1.02 -4.37
N ARG A 148 -12.31 -1.64 -3.93
CA ARG A 148 -13.63 -1.01 -3.91
C ARG A 148 -13.95 -0.48 -2.51
N LEU A 149 -14.72 0.61 -2.44
CA LEU A 149 -15.31 1.02 -1.17
C LEU A 149 -16.40 0.04 -0.78
N ASP A 150 -16.10 -0.77 0.23
CA ASP A 150 -17.00 -1.73 0.86
C ASP A 150 -16.77 -1.75 2.39
N ASN A 151 -17.36 -2.74 3.08
CA ASN A 151 -17.25 -2.85 4.53
C ASN A 151 -15.87 -3.36 5.01
N GLU A 152 -15.09 -4.01 4.14
CA GLU A 152 -13.73 -4.48 4.44
C GLU A 152 -12.69 -3.39 4.17
N HIS A 153 -12.99 -2.47 3.25
CA HIS A 153 -12.12 -1.38 2.81
C HIS A 153 -12.76 0.01 3.06
N PRO A 154 -13.13 0.37 4.30
CA PRO A 154 -13.70 1.68 4.58
C PRO A 154 -12.62 2.78 4.49
N ILE A 155 -13.04 3.98 4.09
CA ILE A 155 -12.20 5.18 4.20
C ILE A 155 -12.21 5.65 5.65
N THR A 156 -11.05 6.03 6.18
CA THR A 156 -10.89 6.57 7.54
C THR A 156 -10.08 7.85 7.51
N LEU A 157 -10.52 8.86 8.25
CA LEU A 157 -9.78 10.12 8.43
C LEU A 157 -8.94 10.03 9.71
N LYS A 158 -7.63 10.31 9.61
CA LYS A 158 -6.71 10.30 10.76
C LYS A 158 -5.83 11.54 10.76
N ALA A 159 -5.49 12.04 11.95
CA ALA A 159 -4.52 13.11 12.09
C ALA A 159 -3.12 12.61 11.73
N TYR A 160 -2.45 13.29 10.82
CA TYR A 160 -1.07 13.02 10.45
C TYR A 160 -0.13 13.94 11.23
N LYS A 161 0.88 13.33 11.85
CA LYS A 161 1.99 14.04 12.49
C LYS A 161 3.27 13.62 11.79
N PRO A 162 3.92 14.50 10.99
CA PRO A 162 5.21 14.16 10.42
C PRO A 162 6.19 13.88 11.55
N LYS A 163 6.97 12.81 11.42
CA LYS A 163 8.13 12.60 12.29
C LYS A 163 9.08 13.77 12.00
N ALA A 164 9.35 14.62 12.98
CA ALA A 164 10.33 15.67 12.81
C ALA A 164 11.66 15.02 12.43
N ASP A 165 12.27 15.50 11.34
CA ASP A 165 13.58 15.03 10.90
C ASP A 165 14.56 15.14 12.08
N SER A 166 15.08 14.02 12.53
CA SER A 166 16.26 13.99 13.40
C SER A 166 17.49 14.28 12.54
N SER A 167 17.56 15.47 11.95
CA SER A 167 18.78 15.98 11.33
C SER A 167 19.51 16.83 12.37
N ASP A 168 20.55 16.23 12.93
CA ASP A 168 21.75 16.84 13.52
C ASP A 168 21.57 18.03 14.47
N SER A 169 21.68 17.71 15.77
CA SER A 169 22.21 18.64 16.76
C SER A 169 23.71 18.83 16.54
N ASP A 170 24.12 19.66 15.56
CA ASP A 170 25.39 20.37 15.70
C ASP A 170 25.42 21.74 14.98
N SER A 171 25.67 22.75 15.80
CA SER A 171 26.13 24.12 15.55
C SER A 171 26.08 24.74 14.13
N SER A 172 25.25 25.78 13.96
CA SER A 172 25.70 27.18 14.01
C SER A 172 24.56 28.17 13.78
N LYS A 173 24.62 29.26 14.54
CA LYS A 173 23.72 30.42 14.49
C LYS A 173 23.89 31.14 13.16
N ASP A 174 22.79 31.44 12.48
CA ASP A 174 22.37 32.79 12.04
C ASP A 174 21.39 32.73 10.86
N ASN A 175 20.25 33.40 11.04
CA ASN A 175 19.40 34.02 10.01
C ASN A 175 18.78 33.14 8.90
N GLU A 176 17.48 32.84 9.00
CA GLU A 176 16.43 33.67 8.39
C GLU A 176 15.04 33.05 8.61
N LYS A 177 14.08 33.92 8.91
CA LYS A 177 12.68 33.59 9.19
C LYS A 177 12.00 33.03 7.94
N HIS A 178 12.09 31.73 7.71
CA HIS A 178 11.05 31.04 6.97
C HIS A 178 9.91 30.74 7.92
N GLN A 179 8.80 31.44 7.70
CA GLN A 179 7.55 31.27 8.41
C GLN A 179 7.19 29.78 8.46
N ALA A 180 7.22 29.22 9.66
CA ALA A 180 6.51 27.99 9.98
C ALA A 180 5.02 28.29 9.77
N VAL A 181 4.52 28.05 8.57
CA VAL A 181 3.09 27.94 8.29
C VAL A 181 2.58 26.83 9.22
N GLY A 182 1.56 27.17 10.01
CA GLY A 182 1.12 26.43 11.18
C GLY A 182 1.06 24.92 10.97
N ILE A 183 1.75 24.18 11.84
CA ILE A 183 1.61 22.74 11.98
C ILE A 183 0.32 22.47 12.77
N GLU A 184 -0.83 22.83 12.19
CA GLU A 184 -2.09 22.22 12.57
C GLU A 184 -2.10 20.80 11.99
N GLY A 185 -2.46 19.82 12.81
CA GLY A 185 -2.40 18.41 12.46
C GLY A 185 -3.24 18.12 11.22
N GLN A 186 -2.57 17.94 10.08
CA GLN A 186 -3.25 17.68 8.81
C GLN A 186 -4.05 16.37 8.93
N VAL A 187 -5.36 16.43 8.76
CA VAL A 187 -6.19 15.21 8.65
C VAL A 187 -6.00 14.62 7.26
N ARG A 188 -5.74 13.30 7.20
CA ARG A 188 -5.52 12.56 5.96
C ARG A 188 -6.50 11.38 5.84
N PRO A 189 -7.02 11.10 4.62
CA PRO A 189 -7.85 9.94 4.33
C PRO A 189 -7.01 8.69 4.04
N TYR A 190 -7.38 7.57 4.64
CA TYR A 190 -6.71 6.27 4.47
C TYR A 190 -7.72 5.17 4.18
N MET A 191 -7.30 4.16 3.42
CA MET A 191 -8.13 3.00 3.05
C MET A 191 -7.32 1.70 3.19
N PRO A 192 -7.84 0.63 3.81
CA PRO A 192 -7.25 -0.70 3.70
C PRO A 192 -7.21 -1.15 2.24
N VAL A 193 -6.17 -1.85 1.81
CA VAL A 193 -6.04 -2.35 0.43
C VAL A 193 -5.93 -3.86 0.39
N ARG A 194 -4.91 -4.43 1.06
CA ARG A 194 -4.69 -5.88 1.15
C ARG A 194 -3.71 -6.21 2.25
N ASN A 195 -3.82 -7.39 2.83
CA ASN A 195 -2.80 -7.97 3.73
C ASN A 195 -2.40 -7.02 4.88
N GLY A 196 -3.34 -6.23 5.39
CA GLY A 196 -3.10 -5.21 6.41
C GLY A 196 -2.35 -3.95 5.94
N LEU A 197 -1.99 -3.86 4.66
CA LEU A 197 -1.45 -2.65 4.04
C LEU A 197 -2.56 -1.61 3.86
N MET A 198 -2.27 -0.40 4.31
CA MET A 198 -3.11 0.78 4.11
C MET A 198 -2.59 1.59 2.94
N ALA A 199 -3.49 2.31 2.27
CA ALA A 199 -3.14 3.37 1.35
C ALA A 199 -3.58 4.74 1.87
N LEU A 200 -2.77 5.75 1.60
CA LEU A 200 -3.16 7.15 1.70
C LEU A 200 -4.00 7.49 0.45
N ILE A 201 -5.15 8.14 0.61
CA ILE A 201 -5.88 8.71 -0.53
C ILE A 201 -5.28 10.08 -0.83
N GLY A 202 -4.76 10.23 -2.04
CA GLY A 202 -4.14 11.47 -2.51
C GLY A 202 -5.13 12.63 -2.48
N ARG A 203 -4.63 13.85 -2.26
CA ARG A 203 -5.47 15.06 -2.13
C ARG A 203 -6.41 15.26 -3.32
N ASN A 204 -5.90 15.09 -4.55
CA ASN A 204 -6.71 15.24 -5.76
C ASN A 204 -7.84 14.20 -5.81
N THR A 205 -7.54 12.94 -5.47
CA THR A 205 -8.53 11.87 -5.41
C THR A 205 -9.57 12.12 -4.32
N PHE A 206 -9.14 12.62 -3.17
CA PHE A 206 -10.04 13.00 -2.09
C PHE A 206 -10.96 14.16 -2.48
N TYR A 207 -10.46 15.18 -3.18
CA TYR A 207 -11.32 16.24 -3.72
C TYR A 207 -12.31 15.70 -4.75
N HIS A 208 -11.89 14.78 -5.62
CA HIS A 208 -12.81 14.15 -6.56
C HIS A 208 -13.92 13.35 -5.85
N LEU A 209 -13.63 12.70 -4.71
CA LEU A 209 -14.67 12.08 -3.88
C LEU A 209 -15.73 13.07 -3.39
N THR A 210 -15.34 14.32 -3.11
CA THR A 210 -16.31 15.34 -2.69
C THR A 210 -17.26 15.78 -3.80
N GLU A 211 -16.84 15.62 -5.06
CA GLU A 211 -17.67 15.88 -6.24
C GLU A 211 -18.61 14.71 -6.53
N ILE A 212 -18.17 13.47 -6.23
CA ILE A 212 -18.96 12.25 -6.40
C ILE A 212 -20.00 12.09 -5.28
N GLY A 213 -19.61 12.42 -4.04
CA GLY A 213 -20.44 12.27 -2.85
C GLY A 213 -21.36 13.45 -2.58
N GLN A 214 -22.12 13.33 -1.49
CA GLN A 214 -22.95 14.40 -0.97
C GLN A 214 -22.34 14.97 0.31
N LEU A 215 -22.06 16.27 0.31
CA LEU A 215 -21.67 17.00 1.51
C LEU A 215 -22.90 17.54 2.24
N THR A 216 -22.96 17.32 3.55
CA THR A 216 -23.99 17.88 4.43
C THR A 216 -23.36 18.43 5.70
N GLU A 217 -23.93 19.48 6.26
CA GLU A 217 -23.55 19.98 7.58
C GLU A 217 -24.53 19.44 8.64
N GLN A 218 -24.00 18.80 9.69
CA GLN A 218 -24.78 18.32 10.82
C GLN A 218 -24.04 18.64 12.12
N ASN A 219 -24.68 19.32 13.06
CA ASN A 219 -24.11 19.68 14.37
C ASN A 219 -22.76 20.43 14.30
N GLY A 220 -22.51 21.19 13.22
CA GLY A 220 -21.23 21.90 13.01
C GLY A 220 -20.11 21.03 12.43
N GLU A 221 -20.38 19.76 12.11
CA GLU A 221 -19.47 18.88 11.37
C GLU A 221 -19.87 18.81 9.90
N THR A 222 -18.86 18.77 9.03
CA THR A 222 -19.07 18.48 7.61
C THR A 222 -19.00 16.98 7.39
N ILE A 223 -20.08 16.40 6.88
CA ILE A 223 -20.20 14.97 6.59
C ILE A 223 -20.20 14.76 5.08
N LEU A 224 -19.23 13.99 4.58
CA LEU A 224 -19.24 13.46 3.22
C LEU A 224 -19.90 12.08 3.22
N THR A 225 -21.00 11.96 2.47
CA THR A 225 -21.71 10.69 2.25
C THR A 225 -21.41 10.15 0.86
N LEU A 226 -20.87 8.94 0.78
CA LEU A 226 -20.51 8.22 -0.45
C LEU A 226 -21.43 7.02 -0.64
N GLN A 227 -21.86 6.76 -1.87
CA GLN A 227 -22.62 5.56 -2.24
C GLN A 227 -21.71 4.59 -3.00
N SER A 228 -21.66 3.33 -2.58
CA SER A 228 -20.90 2.27 -3.24
C SER A 228 -21.51 0.91 -2.94
N GLY A 229 -21.70 0.05 -3.95
CA GLY A 229 -22.22 -1.31 -3.75
C GLY A 229 -23.62 -1.35 -3.13
N GLY A 230 -24.44 -0.32 -3.36
CA GLY A 230 -25.76 -0.17 -2.74
C GLY A 230 -25.73 0.17 -1.24
N GLN A 231 -24.56 0.49 -0.68
CA GLN A 231 -24.38 0.92 0.70
C GLN A 231 -23.92 2.39 0.78
N SER A 232 -24.14 2.98 1.95
CA SER A 232 -23.79 4.38 2.24
C SER A 232 -22.65 4.44 3.26
N TYR A 233 -21.59 5.18 2.93
CA TYR A 233 -20.40 5.37 3.75
C TYR A 233 -20.26 6.84 4.13
N GLN A 234 -20.05 7.14 5.41
CA GLN A 234 -19.97 8.51 5.91
C GLN A 234 -18.58 8.82 6.47
N LEU A 235 -18.06 9.99 6.12
CA LEU A 235 -16.81 10.54 6.62
C LEU A 235 -17.11 11.87 7.31
N SER A 236 -16.96 11.93 8.64
CA SER A 236 -17.03 13.18 9.38
C SER A 236 -15.67 13.87 9.35
N MET A 237 -15.66 15.09 8.82
CA MET A 237 -14.49 15.96 8.82
C MET A 237 -14.55 16.82 10.08
N PRO A 238 -13.49 16.81 10.93
CA PRO A 238 -13.46 17.69 12.09
C PRO A 238 -13.54 19.15 11.63
N ALA A 239 -14.28 19.97 12.36
CA ALA A 239 -14.37 21.39 12.10
C ALA A 239 -12.96 22.01 12.15
N SER A 240 -12.61 22.77 11.10
CA SER A 240 -11.38 23.57 11.04
C SER A 240 -11.34 24.64 12.12
#